data_AF-A0A0C2SJY6-F1
#
_entry.id   AF-A0A0C2SJY6-F1
#
_cell.length_a   1.000
_cell.length_b   1.000
_cell.length_c   1.000
_cell.angle_alpha   90.00
_cell.angle_beta   90.00
_cell.angle_gamma   90.00
#
_symmetry.space_group_name_H-M   'P 1'
#
loop_
_entity.id
_entity.type
_entity.pdbx_description
1 polymer ?
#
loop_
_entity_poly.entity_id
_entity_poly.type
_entity_poly.pdbx_seq_one_letter_code
_entity_poly.pdbx_strand_id
1 'polypeptide(L)'
;MDIERQRNSFPLVKHWFREHFKENDTSDFSQLPKKLRFLEDELGCTITQARLDEMRHNLHSSFQELKSLMPSLLSSGGWLRCDQELQRICYVYMRRRYPELTLCERNWKVHVFLSEWYANWGRDRKKVKEEDTADENKAPAVVSTTTLLSKRLNEADDVDKLVIKKVNKGKGRAVDKEAGRRRALINPLFVSFF
;
A
#
# COMPACT_ATOMS: atom_id res chain seq x y z
N MET A 1 -4.59 24.45 3.36
CA MET A 1 -3.21 24.97 3.45
C MET A 1 -2.81 25.42 2.07
N ASP A 2 -2.19 26.59 1.99
CA ASP A 2 -1.69 27.16 0.74
C ASP A 2 -0.45 26.36 0.27
N ILE A 3 -0.52 25.80 -0.92
CA ILE A 3 0.54 24.92 -1.49
C ILE A 3 1.81 25.74 -1.73
N GLU A 4 1.68 27.01 -2.11
CA GLU A 4 2.83 27.88 -2.37
C GLU A 4 3.63 28.14 -1.09
N ARG A 5 2.94 28.32 0.03
CA ARG A 5 3.57 28.51 1.34
C ARG A 5 4.36 27.27 1.77
N GLN A 6 3.82 26.08 1.51
CA GLN A 6 4.53 24.82 1.81
C GLN A 6 5.75 24.64 0.91
N ARG A 7 5.62 24.93 -0.39
CA ARG A 7 6.75 24.90 -1.34
C ARG A 7 7.92 25.76 -0.89
N ASN A 8 7.63 26.96 -0.41
CA ASN A 8 8.65 27.88 0.08
C ASN A 8 9.29 27.41 1.40
N SER A 9 8.56 26.64 2.22
CA SER A 9 9.06 26.12 3.50
C SER A 9 9.93 24.87 3.31
N PHE A 10 9.69 24.09 2.25
CA PHE A 10 10.36 22.81 1.97
C PHE A 10 10.85 22.74 0.51
N PRO A 11 11.84 23.56 0.12
CA PRO A 11 12.25 23.68 -1.28
C PRO A 11 12.91 22.42 -1.85
N LEU A 12 13.44 21.54 -0.99
CA LEU A 12 14.06 20.28 -1.40
C LEU A 12 13.06 19.15 -1.64
N VAL A 13 11.84 19.29 -1.15
CA VAL A 13 10.82 18.26 -1.26
C VAL A 13 10.18 18.35 -2.63
N LYS A 14 10.21 17.24 -3.38
CA LYS A 14 9.45 17.18 -4.61
C LYS A 14 7.98 17.23 -4.26
N HIS A 15 7.33 18.32 -4.64
CA HIS A 15 5.89 18.39 -4.66
C HIS A 15 5.42 17.50 -5.81
N TRP A 16 5.24 16.23 -5.48
CA TRP A 16 4.72 15.27 -6.40
C TRP A 16 3.29 15.69 -6.75
N PHE A 17 2.96 15.60 -8.04
CA PHE A 17 1.59 15.56 -8.55
C PHE A 17 1.31 14.15 -9.04
N ARG A 18 0.05 13.72 -8.98
CA ARG A 18 -0.34 12.39 -9.43
C ARG A 18 0.04 12.17 -10.90
N GLU A 19 -0.05 13.23 -11.70
CA GLU A 19 0.24 13.25 -13.13
C GLU A 19 1.74 13.18 -13.42
N HIS A 20 2.60 13.58 -12.47
CA HIS A 20 4.05 13.65 -12.64
C HIS A 20 4.77 12.42 -12.11
N PHE A 21 4.12 11.60 -11.28
CA PHE A 21 4.70 10.36 -10.80
C PHE A 21 4.66 9.30 -11.89
N LYS A 22 5.73 9.22 -12.67
CA LYS A 22 6.01 8.08 -13.55
C LYS A 22 6.68 6.99 -12.72
N GLU A 23 6.01 5.85 -12.57
CA GLU A 23 6.49 4.70 -11.78
C GLU A 23 7.87 4.18 -12.23
N ASN A 24 8.31 4.54 -13.44
CA ASN A 24 9.60 4.16 -14.02
C ASN A 24 10.77 5.10 -13.70
N ASP A 25 10.55 6.27 -13.11
CA ASP A 25 11.57 7.33 -13.01
C ASP A 25 12.37 7.31 -11.69
N THR A 26 12.23 6.24 -10.90
CA THR A 26 12.91 6.13 -9.62
C THR A 26 14.13 5.23 -9.74
N SER A 27 15.31 5.85 -9.69
CA SER A 27 16.62 5.22 -9.62
C SER A 27 16.65 4.05 -8.64
N ASP A 28 17.41 3.01 -9.02
CA ASP A 28 17.39 1.65 -8.46
C ASP A 28 17.81 1.49 -6.98
N PHE A 29 18.07 2.57 -6.25
CA PHE A 29 18.70 2.50 -4.92
C PHE A 29 17.73 2.41 -3.74
N SER A 30 16.42 2.50 -3.95
CA SER A 30 15.46 2.36 -2.84
C SER A 30 14.99 0.91 -2.67
N GLN A 31 15.14 0.39 -1.46
CA GLN A 31 14.60 -0.90 -1.00
C GLN A 31 13.07 -0.89 -0.91
N LEU A 32 12.44 0.27 -1.07
CA LEU A 32 10.98 0.42 -1.02
C LEU A 32 10.31 -0.15 -2.29
N PRO A 33 9.10 -0.73 -2.16
CA PRO A 33 8.27 -1.07 -3.30
C PRO A 33 8.08 0.13 -4.22
N LYS A 34 8.14 -0.07 -5.55
CA LYS A 34 8.06 0.99 -6.57
C LYS A 34 6.92 1.97 -6.32
N LYS A 35 5.75 1.44 -5.99
CA LYS A 35 4.54 2.20 -5.67
C LYS A 35 4.64 3.12 -4.47
N LEU A 36 5.63 2.97 -3.59
CA LEU A 36 5.79 3.76 -2.36
C LEU A 36 7.02 4.66 -2.38
N ARG A 37 7.75 4.70 -3.50
CA ARG A 37 8.96 5.53 -3.65
C ARG A 37 8.68 7.03 -3.67
N PHE A 38 7.42 7.44 -3.84
CA PHE A 38 6.99 8.85 -3.69
C PHE A 38 7.04 9.36 -2.24
N LEU A 39 7.22 8.45 -1.26
CA LEU A 39 7.30 8.80 0.15
C LEU A 39 8.69 9.36 0.43
N GLU A 40 8.78 10.68 0.40
CA GLU A 40 9.97 11.45 0.76
C GLU A 40 9.72 12.23 2.05
N ASP A 41 10.77 12.38 2.85
CA ASP A 41 10.83 13.22 4.03
C ASP A 41 10.94 14.73 3.68
N GLU A 42 11.10 15.56 4.71
CA GLU A 42 11.23 17.01 4.60
C GLU A 42 12.54 17.49 3.93
N LEU A 43 13.53 16.60 3.78
CA LEU A 43 14.78 16.86 3.08
C LEU A 43 14.74 16.37 1.63
N GLY A 44 13.60 15.84 1.18
CA GLY A 44 13.46 15.25 -0.15
C GLY A 44 14.11 13.86 -0.27
N CYS A 45 14.51 13.24 0.84
CA CYS A 45 15.06 11.89 0.86
C CYS A 45 13.93 10.87 0.93
N THR A 46 14.03 9.77 0.17
CA THR A 46 13.07 8.66 0.30
C THR A 46 13.09 8.11 1.72
N ILE A 47 11.92 7.89 2.32
CA ILE A 47 11.84 7.35 3.68
C ILE A 47 12.50 5.97 3.75
N THR A 48 13.06 5.65 4.91
CA THR A 48 13.69 4.35 5.13
C THR A 48 12.65 3.23 5.23
N GLN A 49 13.05 1.99 4.94
CA GLN A 49 12.21 0.82 5.13
C GLN A 49 11.73 0.70 6.59
N ALA A 50 12.60 0.97 7.56
CA ALA A 50 12.25 0.99 8.98
C ALA A 50 11.14 1.99 9.30
N ARG A 51 11.21 3.21 8.74
CA ARG A 51 10.17 4.23 8.93
C ARG A 51 8.84 3.83 8.28
N LEU A 52 8.89 3.21 7.11
CA LEU A 52 7.70 2.66 6.45
C LEU A 52 7.05 1.55 7.29
N ASP A 53 7.86 0.67 7.88
CA ASP A 53 7.36 -0.43 8.71
C ASP A 53 6.77 0.08 10.03
N GLU A 54 7.32 1.13 10.62
CA GLU A 54 6.71 1.84 11.76
C GLU A 54 5.31 2.37 11.40
N MET A 55 5.15 3.03 10.25
CA MET A 55 3.84 3.52 9.78
C MET A 55 2.83 2.39 9.66
N ARG A 56 3.25 1.27 9.04
CA ARG A 56 2.40 0.10 8.82
C ARG A 56 2.04 -0.60 10.11
N HIS A 57 2.99 -0.70 11.05
CA HIS A 57 2.76 -1.31 12.36
C HIS A 57 1.71 -0.55 13.16
N ASN A 58 1.85 0.79 13.21
CA ASN A 58 0.88 1.65 13.91
C ASN A 58 -0.52 1.53 13.29
N LEU A 59 -0.63 1.57 11.96
CA LEU A 59 -1.90 1.33 11.28
C LEU A 59 -2.46 -0.07 11.54
N HIS A 60 -1.62 -1.09 11.56
CA HIS A 60 -2.02 -2.46 11.80
C HIS A 60 -2.65 -2.61 13.19
N SER A 61 -2.01 -2.06 14.23
CA SER A 61 -2.54 -2.07 15.59
C SER A 61 -3.90 -1.38 15.66
N SER A 62 -3.99 -0.14 15.16
CA SER A 62 -5.25 0.63 15.16
C SER A 62 -6.37 -0.08 14.40
N PHE A 63 -6.07 -0.69 13.25
CA PHE A 63 -7.07 -1.38 12.45
C PHE A 63 -7.47 -2.75 13.00
N GLN A 64 -6.58 -3.45 13.71
CA GLN A 64 -6.95 -4.66 14.45
C GLN A 64 -7.95 -4.34 15.56
N GLU A 65 -7.70 -3.28 16.31
CA GLU A 65 -8.62 -2.81 17.35
C GLU A 65 -9.94 -2.34 16.73
N LEU A 66 -9.89 -1.53 15.68
CA LEU A 66 -11.06 -1.09 14.91
C LEU A 66 -11.90 -2.27 14.41
N LYS A 67 -11.25 -3.32 13.90
CA LYS A 67 -11.92 -4.54 13.44
C LYS A 67 -12.62 -5.28 14.58
N SER A 68 -12.06 -5.24 15.79
CA SER A 68 -12.68 -5.87 16.96
C SER A 68 -13.91 -5.10 17.47
N LEU A 69 -13.85 -3.77 17.46
CA LEU A 69 -14.89 -2.91 18.03
C LEU A 69 -16.02 -2.60 17.03
N MET A 70 -15.67 -2.29 15.78
CA MET A 70 -16.60 -1.80 14.76
C MET A 70 -16.27 -2.35 13.36
N PRO A 71 -16.41 -3.66 13.13
CA PRO A 71 -16.07 -4.29 11.86
C PRO A 71 -16.87 -3.76 10.66
N SER A 72 -18.06 -3.21 10.88
CA SER A 72 -18.93 -2.67 9.81
C SER A 72 -18.37 -1.42 9.13
N LEU A 73 -17.41 -0.72 9.74
CA LEU A 73 -16.75 0.45 9.14
C LEU A 73 -15.71 0.06 8.08
N LEU A 74 -15.25 -1.19 8.13
CA LEU A 74 -14.22 -1.74 7.25
C LEU A 74 -14.85 -2.45 6.06
N SER A 75 -14.30 -2.21 4.87
CA SER A 75 -14.79 -2.85 3.64
C SER A 75 -13.80 -3.90 3.13
N SER A 76 -14.30 -5.07 2.75
CA SER A 76 -13.51 -6.07 2.01
C SER A 76 -13.22 -5.64 0.56
N GLY A 77 -13.98 -4.68 0.03
CA GLY A 77 -13.83 -4.17 -1.34
C GLY A 77 -12.75 -3.10 -1.51
N GLY A 78 -11.88 -2.92 -0.52
CA GLY A 78 -10.75 -1.98 -0.55
C GLY A 78 -10.99 -0.67 0.21
N TRP A 79 -9.91 0.10 0.37
CA TRP A 79 -9.87 1.32 1.20
C TRP A 79 -10.94 2.34 0.81
N LEU A 80 -11.10 2.59 -0.50
CA LEU A 80 -12.03 3.61 -1.01
C LEU A 80 -13.50 3.29 -0.75
N ARG A 81 -13.81 2.04 -0.39
CA ARG A 81 -15.16 1.59 -0.05
C ARG A 81 -15.42 1.56 1.46
N CYS A 82 -14.42 1.88 2.28
CA CYS A 82 -14.61 2.06 3.72
C CYS A 82 -15.45 3.31 3.99
N ASP A 83 -15.97 3.42 5.22
CA ASP A 83 -16.75 4.58 5.63
C ASP A 83 -15.99 5.91 5.37
N GLN A 84 -16.69 6.92 4.86
CA GLN A 84 -16.07 8.19 4.45
C GLN A 84 -15.50 8.98 5.63
N GLU A 85 -16.16 8.90 6.79
CA GLU A 85 -15.70 9.58 7.99
C GLU A 85 -14.47 8.87 8.58
N LEU A 86 -14.47 7.54 8.57
CA LEU A 86 -13.27 6.74 8.88
C LEU A 86 -12.08 7.15 7.98
N GLN A 87 -12.31 7.27 6.67
CA GLN A 87 -11.26 7.70 5.73
C GLN A 87 -10.73 9.09 6.10
N ARG A 88 -11.62 10.05 6.38
CA ARG A 88 -11.25 11.42 6.78
C ARG A 88 -10.43 11.42 8.08
N ILE A 89 -10.86 10.69 9.10
CA ILE A 89 -10.17 10.59 10.40
C ILE A 89 -8.78 9.98 10.20
N CYS A 90 -8.66 8.87 9.46
CA CYS A 90 -7.38 8.26 9.14
C CYS A 90 -6.44 9.23 8.39
N TYR A 91 -6.97 10.03 7.46
CA TYR A 91 -6.15 11.03 6.75
C TYR A 91 -5.67 12.15 7.66
N VAL A 92 -6.46 12.59 8.63
CA VAL A 92 -6.03 13.59 9.62
C VAL A 92 -4.99 12.99 10.56
N TYR A 93 -5.26 11.81 11.10
CA TYR A 93 -4.35 11.08 11.99
C TYR A 93 -2.98 10.88 11.36
N MET A 94 -2.94 10.26 10.17
CA MET A 94 -1.69 9.95 9.49
C MET A 94 -0.86 11.20 9.22
N ARG A 95 -1.50 12.31 8.85
CA ARG A 95 -0.81 13.58 8.60
C ARG A 95 -0.30 14.25 9.87
N ARG A 96 -1.02 14.10 10.98
CA ARG A 96 -0.58 14.62 12.28
C ARG A 96 0.63 13.85 12.81
N ARG A 97 0.65 12.53 12.59
CA ARG A 97 1.71 11.64 13.09
C ARG A 97 2.94 11.57 12.18
N TYR A 98 2.76 11.68 10.87
CA TYR A 98 3.81 11.56 9.87
C TYR A 98 3.84 12.82 8.98
N PRO A 99 4.63 13.85 9.35
CA PRO A 99 4.78 15.08 8.59
C PRO A 99 5.13 14.86 7.11
N GLU A 100 5.90 13.82 6.78
CA GLU A 100 6.28 13.42 5.43
C GLU A 100 5.06 13.19 4.50
N LEU A 101 3.91 12.82 5.06
CA LEU A 101 2.67 12.63 4.30
C LEU A 101 1.89 13.92 4.06
N THR A 102 2.23 15.01 4.75
CA THR A 102 1.58 16.32 4.58
C THR A 102 2.09 17.09 3.37
N LEU A 103 3.25 16.71 2.85
CA LEU A 103 3.98 17.36 1.77
C LEU A 103 3.45 16.91 0.40
N CYS A 104 2.15 17.05 0.17
CA CYS A 104 1.51 16.70 -1.09
C CYS A 104 0.16 17.38 -1.31
N GLU A 105 -0.25 17.52 -2.57
CA GLU A 105 -1.56 18.05 -2.91
C GLU A 105 -2.68 17.08 -2.48
N ARG A 106 -3.75 17.64 -1.89
CA ARG A 106 -5.02 16.92 -1.60
C ARG A 106 -4.87 15.60 -0.84
N ASN A 107 -3.87 15.48 0.03
CA ASN A 107 -3.59 14.25 0.80
C ASN A 107 -3.25 13.03 -0.08
N TRP A 108 -2.75 13.26 -1.29
CA TRP A 108 -2.52 12.19 -2.25
C TRP A 108 -1.53 11.14 -1.73
N LYS A 109 -0.41 11.52 -1.09
CA LYS A 109 0.55 10.57 -0.51
C LYS A 109 -0.14 9.63 0.48
N VAL A 110 -0.92 10.20 1.40
CA VAL A 110 -1.68 9.44 2.41
C VAL A 110 -2.68 8.49 1.73
N HIS A 111 -3.38 8.98 0.71
CA HIS A 111 -4.39 8.24 -0.02
C HIS A 111 -3.82 7.00 -0.72
N VAL A 112 -2.70 7.16 -1.44
CA VAL A 112 -2.05 6.03 -2.12
C VAL A 112 -1.43 5.08 -1.10
N PHE A 113 -0.77 5.61 -0.07
CA PHE A 113 -0.19 4.79 0.99
C PHE A 113 -1.24 3.91 1.66
N LEU A 114 -2.37 4.48 2.10
CA LEU A 114 -3.44 3.71 2.74
C LEU A 114 -4.12 2.74 1.77
N SER A 115 -4.30 3.12 0.51
CA SER A 115 -4.89 2.22 -0.50
C SER A 115 -4.03 0.98 -0.73
N GLU A 116 -2.71 1.15 -0.89
CA GLU A 116 -1.77 0.04 -1.09
C GLU A 116 -1.59 -0.80 0.18
N TRP A 117 -1.49 -0.16 1.35
CA TRP A 117 -1.37 -0.85 2.62
C TRP A 117 -2.63 -1.67 2.94
N TYR A 118 -3.81 -1.06 2.82
CA TYR A 118 -5.09 -1.71 3.16
C TYR A 118 -5.39 -2.91 2.26
N ALA A 119 -5.04 -2.83 0.98
CA ALA A 119 -5.18 -3.93 0.03
C ALA A 119 -4.38 -5.18 0.44
N ASN A 120 -3.31 -5.00 1.20
CA ASN A 120 -2.45 -6.08 1.70
C ASN A 120 -2.79 -6.47 3.15
N TRP A 121 -3.34 -5.55 3.95
CA TRP A 121 -3.71 -5.78 5.34
C TRP A 121 -4.83 -6.81 5.50
N GLY A 122 -5.90 -6.68 4.71
CA GLY A 122 -7.08 -7.55 4.82
C GLY A 122 -6.93 -8.93 4.17
N ARG A 123 -5.77 -9.24 3.57
CA ARG A 123 -5.54 -10.54 2.96
C ARG A 123 -5.11 -11.51 4.03
N ASP A 124 -5.93 -12.53 4.27
CA ASP A 124 -5.48 -13.72 4.99
C ASP A 124 -4.31 -14.31 4.20
N ARG A 125 -3.09 -14.04 4.67
CA ARG A 125 -1.91 -14.74 4.16
C ARG A 125 -2.14 -16.18 4.56
N LYS A 126 -2.60 -17.00 3.60
CA LYS A 126 -2.67 -18.45 3.76
C LYS A 126 -1.35 -18.84 4.40
N LYS A 127 -1.40 -19.33 5.64
CA LYS A 127 -0.24 -19.92 6.28
C LYS A 127 0.18 -21.02 5.33
N VAL A 128 1.24 -20.78 4.58
CA VAL A 128 1.90 -21.84 3.83
C VAL A 128 2.27 -22.81 4.95
N LYS A 129 1.57 -23.95 5.00
CA LYS A 129 2.00 -25.05 5.85
C LYS A 129 3.44 -25.29 5.39
N GLU A 130 4.40 -24.99 6.25
CA GLU A 130 5.70 -25.62 6.16
C GLU A 130 5.39 -27.10 6.19
N GLU A 131 5.41 -27.74 5.02
CA GLU A 131 5.46 -29.18 4.95
C GLU A 131 6.77 -29.57 5.62
N ASP A 132 6.63 -30.35 6.69
CA ASP A 132 7.70 -30.96 7.44
C ASP A 132 8.76 -31.52 6.48
N THR A 133 9.88 -30.81 6.32
CA THR A 133 11.13 -31.42 5.87
C THR A 133 11.72 -32.15 7.06
N ALA A 134 11.06 -33.25 7.42
CA ALA A 134 11.68 -34.32 8.17
C ALA A 134 12.59 -35.12 7.22
N ASP A 135 13.76 -35.48 7.73
CA ASP A 135 14.87 -36.24 7.11
C ASP A 135 15.69 -35.51 6.04
N GLU A 136 17.03 -35.49 6.09
CA GLU A 136 17.92 -36.55 6.57
C GLU A 136 19.22 -35.97 7.14
N ASN A 137 19.59 -36.47 8.33
CA ASN A 137 20.94 -36.38 8.88
C ASN A 137 21.96 -37.05 7.92
N LYS A 138 22.85 -36.28 7.30
CA LYS A 138 24.14 -36.82 6.83
C LYS A 138 25.27 -35.80 6.99
N ALA A 139 26.19 -36.15 7.88
CA ALA A 139 27.43 -35.44 8.20
C ALA A 139 28.43 -35.43 7.01
N PRO A 140 29.50 -34.61 7.07
CA PRO A 140 30.04 -33.88 5.94
C PRO A 140 31.13 -34.65 5.16
N ALA A 141 31.10 -34.53 3.84
CA ALA A 141 32.24 -34.86 2.98
C ALA A 141 32.81 -33.57 2.37
N VAL A 142 34.01 -33.25 2.82
CA VAL A 142 34.98 -32.31 2.26
C VAL A 142 35.23 -32.63 0.78
N VAL A 143 35.06 -31.67 -0.15
CA VAL A 143 35.96 -31.46 -1.31
C VAL A 143 35.79 -30.02 -1.84
N SER A 144 36.87 -29.25 -1.77
CA SER A 144 37.10 -27.99 -2.50
C SER A 144 37.30 -28.26 -3.99
N THR A 145 36.73 -27.48 -4.92
CA THR A 145 37.44 -26.99 -6.14
C THR A 145 36.59 -26.08 -7.05
N THR A 146 37.17 -24.90 -7.35
CA THR A 146 37.30 -24.22 -8.66
C THR A 146 36.11 -24.01 -9.61
N THR A 147 35.93 -22.72 -9.94
CA THR A 147 35.87 -22.14 -11.31
C THR A 147 34.76 -22.63 -12.25
N LEU A 148 33.88 -21.72 -12.70
CA LEU A 148 33.89 -21.19 -14.07
C LEU A 148 32.62 -20.39 -14.40
N LEU A 149 32.90 -19.17 -14.83
CA LEU A 149 32.07 -18.30 -15.65
C LEU A 149 31.58 -19.06 -16.90
N SER A 150 30.27 -19.03 -17.18
CA SER A 150 29.76 -19.35 -18.52
C SER A 150 28.55 -18.50 -18.86
N LYS A 151 28.81 -17.56 -19.78
CA LYS A 151 27.84 -16.96 -20.71
C LYS A 151 27.05 -18.06 -21.42
N ARG A 152 25.75 -17.87 -21.59
CA ARG A 152 25.04 -18.27 -22.82
C ARG A 152 23.82 -17.38 -23.03
N LEU A 153 23.88 -16.65 -24.14
CA LEU A 153 22.76 -16.12 -24.91
C LEU A 153 21.89 -17.28 -25.40
N ASN A 154 20.59 -17.03 -25.54
CA ASN A 154 19.61 -17.63 -26.46
C ASN A 154 18.41 -16.67 -26.35
N GLU A 155 18.15 -15.76 -27.29
CA GLU A 155 17.64 -15.95 -28.65
C GLU A 155 16.24 -16.58 -28.71
N ALA A 156 15.44 -15.98 -29.57
CA ALA A 156 13.99 -15.92 -29.62
C ALA A 156 13.32 -17.22 -30.08
N ASP A 157 12.04 -17.36 -29.69
CA ASP A 157 10.94 -17.99 -30.41
C ASP A 157 9.67 -17.49 -29.70
N ASP A 158 8.86 -16.61 -30.31
CA ASP A 158 7.85 -16.85 -31.33
C ASP A 158 6.72 -17.83 -30.90
N VAL A 159 5.53 -17.50 -31.38
CA VAL A 159 4.32 -18.33 -31.49
C VAL A 159 3.31 -18.24 -30.33
N ASP A 160 2.30 -17.43 -30.64
CA ASP A 160 0.87 -17.79 -30.66
C ASP A 160 -0.09 -17.36 -29.53
N LYS A 161 -1.26 -16.98 -30.05
CA LYS A 161 -2.61 -17.35 -29.61
C LYS A 161 -3.45 -16.38 -28.76
N LEU A 162 -4.56 -16.04 -29.42
CA LEU A 162 -5.94 -16.04 -28.93
C LEU A 162 -6.48 -14.72 -28.38
N VAL A 163 -6.84 -13.84 -29.33
CA VAL A 163 -7.93 -12.88 -29.17
C VAL A 163 -9.26 -13.66 -29.17
N ILE A 164 -9.80 -13.94 -27.98
CA ILE A 164 -11.16 -14.45 -27.80
C ILE A 164 -12.08 -13.32 -27.33
N LYS A 165 -13.11 -13.09 -28.16
CA LYS A 165 -14.38 -12.38 -27.92
C LYS A 165 -14.88 -12.42 -26.46
N LYS A 166 -15.44 -11.29 -26.01
CA LYS A 166 -16.88 -11.24 -25.64
C LYS A 166 -17.38 -9.82 -25.41
N VAL A 167 -18.21 -9.37 -26.34
CA VAL A 167 -19.29 -8.40 -26.09
C VAL A 167 -20.23 -9.03 -25.07
N ASN A 168 -20.55 -8.32 -23.99
CA ASN A 168 -21.74 -8.61 -23.22
C ASN A 168 -22.52 -7.33 -22.91
N LYS A 169 -23.72 -7.28 -23.46
CA LYS A 169 -24.72 -6.22 -23.39
C LYS A 169 -25.85 -6.78 -22.52
N GLY A 170 -26.11 -6.15 -21.37
CA GLY A 170 -27.26 -6.43 -20.50
C GLY A 170 -27.24 -5.43 -19.35
N LYS A 171 -27.97 -4.31 -19.39
CA LYS A 171 -29.43 -4.14 -19.29
C LYS A 171 -29.97 -4.48 -17.89
N GLY A 172 -30.02 -3.43 -17.05
CA GLY A 172 -31.14 -3.12 -16.16
C GLY A 172 -31.29 -3.92 -14.86
N ARG A 173 -31.18 -3.21 -13.72
CA ARG A 173 -32.34 -2.94 -12.85
C ARG A 173 -31.93 -1.93 -11.76
N ALA A 174 -32.58 -0.78 -11.76
CA ALA A 174 -32.61 0.11 -10.61
C ALA A 174 -33.38 -0.61 -9.50
N VAL A 175 -32.74 -0.77 -8.35
CA VAL A 175 -33.41 -1.13 -7.10
C VAL A 175 -33.16 0.03 -6.17
N ASP A 176 -34.16 0.89 -6.05
CA ASP A 176 -34.27 1.82 -4.93
C ASP A 176 -34.28 1.02 -3.64
N LYS A 177 -33.15 1.04 -2.94
CA LYS A 177 -33.11 0.74 -1.51
C LYS A 177 -32.83 2.05 -0.80
N GLU A 178 -33.93 2.66 -0.38
CA GLU A 178 -34.00 3.69 0.66
C GLU A 178 -33.38 3.13 1.95
N ALA A 179 -32.05 3.10 2.00
CA ALA A 179 -31.31 2.77 3.21
C ALA A 179 -31.33 4.01 4.10
N GLY A 180 -32.26 4.02 5.05
CA GLY A 180 -32.30 5.01 6.12
C GLY A 180 -30.91 5.15 6.73
N ARG A 181 -30.26 6.29 6.45
CA ARG A 181 -28.99 6.71 7.03
C ARG A 181 -29.18 6.93 8.52
N ARG A 182 -29.11 5.84 9.29
CA ARG A 182 -28.72 5.94 10.69
C ARG A 182 -27.27 6.42 10.67
N ARG A 183 -27.05 7.73 10.82
CA ARG A 183 -25.75 8.29 11.16
C ARG A 183 -25.38 7.65 12.50
N ALA A 184 -24.59 6.58 12.45
CA ALA A 184 -23.90 6.11 13.63
C ALA A 184 -23.04 7.29 14.07
N LEU A 185 -23.44 7.94 15.17
CA LEU A 185 -22.64 8.96 15.80
C LEU A 185 -21.34 8.26 16.18
N ILE A 186 -20.26 8.61 15.48
CA ILE A 186 -18.93 8.11 15.78
C ILE A 186 -18.64 8.54 17.21
N ASN A 187 -18.54 7.53 18.08
CA ASN A 187 -18.38 7.71 19.51
C ASN A 187 -17.14 8.59 19.74
N PRO A 188 -17.18 9.65 20.57
CA PRO A 188 -16.01 10.51 20.83
C PRO A 188 -14.78 9.73 21.35
N LEU A 189 -14.97 8.53 21.91
CA LEU A 189 -13.87 7.61 22.23
C LEU A 189 -13.05 7.19 20.99
N PHE A 190 -13.61 7.32 19.79
CA PHE A 190 -12.93 7.04 18.53
C PHE A 190 -11.75 7.97 18.26
N VAL A 191 -11.82 9.22 18.73
CA VAL A 191 -10.74 10.20 18.61
C VAL A 191 -9.61 9.89 19.60
N SER A 192 -9.86 9.09 20.63
CA SER A 192 -8.83 8.65 21.57
C SER A 192 -7.90 7.58 20.98
N PHE A 193 -8.35 6.89 19.92
CA PHE A 193 -7.59 5.84 19.24
C PHE A 193 -6.67 6.37 18.13
N PHE A 194 -6.79 7.65 17.77
CA PHE A 194 -6.08 8.32 16.68
C PHE A 194 -5.58 9.72 17.09
#